data_AF-A0A7C3Z976-F1
#
_entry.id   AF-A0A7C3Z976-F1
#
_cell.length_a   1.000
_cell.length_b   1.000
_cell.length_c   1.000
_cell.angle_alpha   90.00
_cell.angle_beta   90.00
_cell.angle_gamma   90.00
#
_symmetry.space_group_name_H-M   'P 1'
#
loop_
_entity.id
_entity.type
_entity.pdbx_description
1 polymer ?
#
loop_
_entity_poly.entity_id
_entity_poly.type
_entity_poly.pdbx_seq_one_letter_code
_entity_poly.pdbx_strand_id
1 'polypeptide(L)'
;QVFVGLLTVIALMVSLIVQIKSTGIVWSMALGRSYEEGVLLSMIIILVYVIAGGLYSVAYTDVFQGIMFTVMLIIGGVWALLATGGLGSLYVMASRISTPPTPGASPTPEGLLTSALGTYTFIPLLFLWLNWAPGVAAHIRYTQRMMAAKNIDLSLKMYVIAWPILFVIYLCMAFTALAGRVFVPTMPEGMSVDYIMPLVFQKYFPPIVTGLFLLVFSLPLCPPSIVRFKYVIQ
;
A
#
# COMPACT_ATOMS: atom_id res chain seq x y z
N GLN A 1 -5.69 -13.16 -28.34
CA GLN A 1 -5.36 -11.77 -27.97
C GLN A 1 -6.54 -11.04 -27.32
N VAL A 2 -7.75 -11.08 -27.91
CA VAL A 2 -8.97 -10.44 -27.34
C VAL A 2 -9.28 -10.89 -25.90
N PHE A 3 -9.24 -12.19 -25.62
CA PHE A 3 -9.49 -12.73 -24.27
C PHE A 3 -8.51 -12.20 -23.20
N VAL A 4 -7.22 -12.14 -23.52
CA VAL A 4 -6.18 -11.60 -22.62
C VAL A 4 -6.39 -10.10 -22.39
N GLY A 5 -6.78 -9.36 -23.42
CA GLY A 5 -7.14 -7.95 -23.31
C GLY A 5 -8.31 -7.73 -22.35
N LEU A 6 -9.38 -8.51 -22.48
CA LEU A 6 -10.55 -8.43 -21.60
C LEU A 6 -10.19 -8.72 -20.14
N LEU A 7 -9.43 -9.79 -19.88
CA LEU A 7 -8.95 -10.12 -18.54
C LEU A 7 -8.11 -9.00 -17.93
N THR A 8 -7.25 -8.37 -18.73
CA THR A 8 -6.41 -7.25 -18.29
C THR A 8 -7.26 -6.04 -17.92
N VAL A 9 -8.28 -5.71 -18.72
CA VAL A 9 -9.22 -4.61 -18.41
C VAL A 9 -9.93 -4.87 -17.08
N ILE A 10 -10.43 -6.09 -16.85
CA ILE A 10 -11.07 -6.47 -15.58
C ILE A 10 -10.08 -6.31 -14.41
N ALA A 11 -8.85 -6.81 -14.54
CA ALA A 11 -7.83 -6.68 -13.49
C ALA A 11 -7.46 -5.21 -13.18
N LEU A 12 -7.46 -4.34 -14.20
CA LEU A 12 -7.24 -2.90 -14.03
C LEU A 12 -8.42 -2.24 -13.32
N MET A 13 -9.66 -2.60 -13.65
CA MET A 13 -10.85 -2.09 -12.95
C MET A 13 -10.83 -2.44 -11.46
N VAL A 14 -10.51 -3.70 -11.11
CA VAL A 14 -10.37 -4.12 -9.71
C VAL A 14 -9.30 -3.32 -8.99
N SER A 15 -8.15 -3.09 -9.65
CA SER A 15 -7.08 -2.27 -9.09
C SER A 15 -7.51 -0.82 -8.85
N LEU A 16 -8.30 -0.24 -9.77
CA LEU A 16 -8.81 1.12 -9.67
C LEU A 16 -9.82 1.26 -8.52
N ILE A 17 -10.72 0.28 -8.34
CA ILE A 17 -11.67 0.27 -7.20
C ILE A 17 -10.93 0.30 -5.87
N VAL A 18 -9.87 -0.50 -5.74
CA VAL A 18 -9.02 -0.54 -4.54
C VAL A 18 -8.35 0.81 -4.26
N GLN A 19 -7.89 1.49 -5.31
CA GLN A 19 -7.26 2.81 -5.20
C GLN A 19 -8.25 3.88 -4.77
N ILE A 20 -9.41 3.94 -5.42
CA ILE A 20 -10.49 4.89 -5.09
C ILE A 20 -10.98 4.67 -3.65
N LYS A 21 -11.10 3.41 -3.21
CA LYS A 21 -11.45 3.08 -1.82
C LYS A 21 -10.42 3.66 -0.83
N SER A 22 -9.14 3.53 -1.12
CA SER A 22 -8.06 4.06 -0.27
C SER A 22 -8.16 5.58 -0.15
N THR A 23 -8.48 6.27 -1.25
CA THR A 23 -8.73 7.71 -1.25
C THR A 23 -9.92 8.08 -0.37
N GLY A 24 -11.05 7.38 -0.50
CA GLY A 24 -12.25 7.65 0.31
C GLY A 24 -12.01 7.45 1.82
N ILE A 25 -11.26 6.42 2.20
CA ILE A 25 -10.84 6.15 3.58
C ILE A 25 -10.07 7.35 4.14
N VAL A 26 -9.07 7.84 3.40
CA VAL A 26 -8.25 8.96 3.86
C VAL A 26 -8.99 10.29 3.85
N TRP A 27 -9.87 10.52 2.87
CA TRP A 27 -10.73 11.71 2.85
C TRP A 27 -11.56 11.81 4.13
N SER A 28 -12.23 10.71 4.49
CA SER A 28 -13.05 10.63 5.71
C SER A 28 -12.20 10.88 6.96
N MET A 29 -11.04 10.25 7.07
CA MET A 29 -10.15 10.43 8.21
C MET A 29 -9.48 11.80 8.31
N ALA A 30 -9.16 12.44 7.18
CA ALA A 30 -8.45 13.73 7.15
C ALA A 30 -9.39 14.90 7.42
N LEU A 31 -10.62 14.85 6.89
CA LEU A 31 -11.56 15.96 6.90
C LEU A 31 -12.80 15.72 7.76
N GLY A 32 -12.99 14.52 8.30
CA GLY A 32 -14.19 14.14 9.06
C GLY A 32 -15.46 14.15 8.20
N ARG A 33 -15.32 13.98 6.88
CA ARG A 33 -16.38 14.04 5.87
C ARG A 33 -16.83 12.64 5.43
N SER A 34 -17.91 12.53 4.66
CA SER A 34 -18.42 11.23 4.25
C SER A 34 -17.44 10.51 3.30
N TYR A 35 -17.42 9.18 3.38
CA TYR A 35 -16.57 8.35 2.52
C TYR A 35 -16.98 8.50 1.05
N GLU A 36 -18.27 8.62 0.79
CA GLU A 36 -18.90 8.76 -0.52
C GLU A 36 -18.45 10.05 -1.22
N GLU A 37 -18.34 11.16 -0.47
CA GLU A 37 -17.80 12.44 -0.98
C GLU A 37 -16.35 12.27 -1.45
N GLY A 38 -15.52 11.58 -0.67
CA GLY A 38 -14.12 11.34 -1.02
C GLY A 38 -13.95 10.48 -2.26
N VAL A 39 -14.78 9.43 -2.39
CA VAL A 39 -14.82 8.59 -3.58
C VAL A 39 -15.21 9.40 -4.82
N LEU A 40 -16.29 10.19 -4.75
CA LEU A 40 -16.76 11.01 -5.87
C LEU A 40 -15.69 12.03 -6.31
N LEU A 41 -15.09 12.74 -5.35
CA LEU A 41 -14.07 13.74 -5.65
C LEU A 41 -12.84 13.10 -6.31
N SER A 42 -12.41 11.93 -5.81
CA SER A 42 -11.27 11.21 -6.38
C SER A 42 -11.52 10.84 -7.85
N MET A 43 -12.72 10.37 -8.19
CA MET A 43 -13.08 10.05 -9.57
C MET A 43 -13.03 11.28 -10.47
N ILE A 44 -13.58 12.41 -10.02
CA ILE A 44 -13.59 13.66 -10.79
C ILE A 44 -12.15 14.12 -11.06
N ILE A 45 -11.30 14.16 -10.03
CA ILE A 45 -9.90 14.58 -10.16
C ILE A 45 -9.16 13.69 -11.15
N ILE A 46 -9.31 12.37 -11.05
CA ILE A 46 -8.69 11.40 -11.97
C ILE A 46 -9.09 11.67 -13.41
N LEU A 47 -10.41 11.78 -13.66
CA LEU A 47 -10.92 11.98 -15.01
C LEU A 47 -10.37 13.27 -15.62
N VAL A 48 -10.34 14.36 -14.85
CA VAL A 48 -9.85 15.66 -15.35
C VAL A 48 -8.38 15.58 -15.78
N TYR A 49 -7.47 15.10 -14.92
CA TYR A 49 -6.05 15.10 -15.28
C TYR A 49 -5.69 14.03 -16.33
N VAL A 50 -6.40 12.89 -16.33
CA VAL A 50 -6.18 11.83 -17.33
C VAL A 50 -6.62 12.31 -18.72
N ILE A 51 -7.79 12.94 -18.83
CA ILE A 51 -8.30 13.48 -20.11
C ILE A 51 -7.42 14.63 -20.59
N ALA A 52 -7.00 15.53 -19.69
CA ALA A 52 -6.24 16.72 -20.07
C ALA A 52 -4.80 16.43 -20.52
N GLY A 53 -4.11 15.47 -19.88
CA GLY A 53 -2.68 15.30 -20.07
C GLY A 53 -2.19 13.92 -20.49
N GLY A 54 -3.09 12.93 -20.60
CA GLY A 54 -2.74 11.58 -21.06
C GLY A 54 -1.59 10.95 -20.28
N LEU A 55 -0.76 10.14 -20.95
CA LEU A 55 0.33 9.39 -20.31
C LEU A 55 1.39 10.29 -19.65
N TYR A 56 1.65 11.48 -20.19
CA TYR A 56 2.64 12.40 -19.64
C TYR A 56 2.20 12.99 -18.30
N SER A 57 0.94 13.46 -18.19
CA SER A 57 0.43 13.96 -16.91
C SER A 57 0.40 12.88 -15.85
N VAL A 58 0.06 11.64 -16.22
CA VAL A 58 0.09 10.49 -15.31
C VAL A 58 1.53 10.21 -14.85
N ALA A 59 2.50 10.23 -15.75
CA ALA A 59 3.90 9.98 -15.40
C ALA A 59 4.47 11.04 -14.43
N TYR A 60 4.15 12.33 -14.61
CA TYR A 60 4.60 13.37 -13.69
C TYR A 60 3.97 13.23 -12.30
N THR A 61 2.67 12.93 -12.23
CA THR A 61 1.99 12.73 -10.94
C THR A 61 2.47 11.45 -10.24
N ASP A 62 2.76 10.38 -10.99
CA ASP A 62 3.36 9.14 -10.46
C ASP A 62 4.72 9.40 -9.80
N VAL A 63 5.59 10.20 -10.43
CA VAL A 63 6.93 10.50 -9.88
C VAL A 63 6.82 11.29 -8.59
N PHE A 64 6.00 12.35 -8.59
CA PHE A 64 5.78 13.17 -7.40
C PHE A 64 5.23 12.33 -6.23
N GLN A 65 4.20 11.52 -6.50
CA GLN A 65 3.58 10.66 -5.50
C GLN A 65 4.53 9.55 -5.03
N GLY A 66 5.26 8.92 -5.94
CA GLY A 66 6.23 7.89 -5.62
C GLY A 66 7.32 8.41 -4.69
N ILE A 67 7.87 9.59 -4.97
CA ILE A 67 8.89 10.22 -4.11
C ILE A 67 8.32 10.51 -2.73
N MET A 68 7.19 11.22 -2.65
CA MET A 68 6.62 11.59 -1.36
C MET A 68 6.21 10.37 -0.55
N PHE A 69 5.59 9.37 -1.18
CA PHE A 69 5.16 8.15 -0.52
C PHE A 69 6.36 7.36 0.02
N THR A 70 7.44 7.30 -0.75
CA THR A 70 8.71 6.68 -0.31
C THR A 70 9.27 7.39 0.92
N VAL A 71 9.32 8.72 0.91
CA VAL A 71 9.80 9.50 2.06
C VAL A 71 8.94 9.26 3.30
N MET A 72 7.61 9.28 3.16
CA MET A 72 6.71 9.03 4.28
C MET A 72 6.84 7.61 4.84
N LEU A 73 7.03 6.61 3.97
CA LEU A 73 7.26 5.24 4.42
C LEU A 73 8.59 5.08 5.14
N ILE A 74 9.66 5.72 4.67
CA ILE A 74 10.96 5.70 5.37
C ILE A 74 10.79 6.31 6.77
N ILE A 75 10.10 7.46 6.87
CA ILE A 75 9.77 8.09 8.16
C ILE A 75 8.97 7.12 9.05
N GLY A 76 7.95 6.46 8.50
CA GLY A 76 7.14 5.46 9.20
C GLY A 76 7.96 4.26 9.69
N GLY A 77 8.84 3.73 8.85
CA GLY A 77 9.69 2.59 9.16
C GLY A 77 10.75 2.92 10.21
N VAL A 78 11.39 4.09 10.12
CA VAL A 78 12.34 4.56 11.14
C VAL A 78 11.63 4.77 12.46
N TRP A 79 10.47 5.43 12.46
CA TRP A 79 9.63 5.59 13.65
C TRP A 79 9.26 4.24 14.26
N ALA A 80 8.85 3.26 13.45
CA ALA A 80 8.48 1.93 13.93
C ALA A 80 9.62 1.26 14.72
N LEU A 81 10.87 1.41 14.25
CA LEU A 81 12.04 0.88 14.95
C LEU A 81 12.38 1.66 16.22
N LEU A 82 12.32 3.00 16.18
CA LEU A 82 12.60 3.84 17.34
C LEU A 82 11.56 3.67 18.45
N ALA A 83 10.28 3.66 18.09
CA ALA A 83 9.16 3.54 19.02
C ALA A 83 9.13 2.18 19.72
N THR A 84 9.62 1.13 19.06
CA THR A 84 9.67 -0.20 19.65
C THR A 84 10.94 -0.48 20.45
N GLY A 85 12.04 0.23 20.18
CA GLY A 85 13.35 -0.03 20.77
C GLY A 85 14.27 -0.89 19.89
N GLY A 86 13.96 -0.99 18.59
CA GLY A 86 14.76 -1.69 17.58
C GLY A 86 14.12 -2.99 17.08
N LEU A 87 14.72 -3.59 16.03
CA LEU A 87 14.16 -4.76 15.33
C LEU A 87 13.90 -5.96 16.26
N GLY A 88 14.82 -6.27 17.17
CA GLY A 88 14.66 -7.39 18.09
C GLY A 88 13.47 -7.22 19.03
N SER A 89 13.28 -6.01 19.56
CA SER A 89 12.15 -5.69 20.44
C SER A 89 10.81 -5.70 19.69
N LEU A 90 10.77 -5.19 18.46
CA LEU A 90 9.60 -5.25 17.58
C LEU A 90 9.19 -6.70 17.33
N TYR A 91 10.14 -7.58 17.04
CA TYR A 91 9.88 -9.01 16.82
C TYR A 91 9.29 -9.68 18.06
N VAL A 92 9.87 -9.43 19.24
CA VAL A 92 9.38 -10.00 20.51
C VAL A 92 8.01 -9.45 20.88
N MET A 93 7.74 -8.17 20.65
CA MET A 93 6.42 -7.60 20.90
C MET A 93 5.38 -8.17 19.93
N ALA A 94 5.74 -8.34 18.66
CA ALA A 94 4.86 -8.95 17.66
C ALA A 94 4.54 -10.41 17.94
N SER A 95 5.51 -11.20 18.42
CA SER A 95 5.28 -12.63 18.72
C SER A 95 4.35 -12.85 19.92
N ARG A 96 4.22 -11.86 20.81
CA ARG A 96 3.35 -11.90 21.99
C ARG A 96 1.92 -11.41 21.72
N ILE A 97 1.62 -10.98 20.49
CA ILE A 97 0.26 -10.54 20.14
C ILE A 97 -0.64 -11.76 20.04
N SER A 98 -1.64 -11.81 20.92
CA SER A 98 -2.72 -12.80 20.92
C SER A 98 -4.10 -12.16 20.72
N THR A 99 -4.16 -10.88 20.36
CA THR A 99 -5.43 -10.14 20.23
C THR A 99 -6.06 -10.32 18.85
N PRO A 100 -7.40 -10.24 18.75
CA PRO A 100 -8.07 -10.28 17.45
C PRO A 100 -7.77 -9.03 16.62
N PRO A 101 -7.57 -9.16 15.28
CA PRO A 101 -7.23 -8.05 14.41
C PRO A 101 -8.36 -7.05 14.16
N THR A 102 -9.59 -7.55 14.14
CA THR A 102 -10.80 -6.75 14.05
C THR A 102 -11.81 -7.25 15.06
N PRO A 103 -12.73 -6.39 15.53
CA PRO A 103 -13.85 -6.83 16.36
C PRO A 103 -14.60 -8.00 15.70
N GLY A 104 -14.77 -9.11 16.42
CA GLY A 104 -15.43 -10.33 15.92
C GLY A 104 -14.55 -11.32 15.15
N ALA A 105 -13.25 -11.05 14.95
CA ALA A 105 -12.32 -12.03 14.38
C ALA A 105 -11.78 -12.99 15.44
N SER A 106 -11.33 -14.19 15.02
CA SER A 106 -10.59 -15.09 15.90
C SER A 106 -9.29 -14.44 16.37
N PRO A 107 -8.88 -14.64 17.64
CA PRO A 107 -7.59 -14.19 18.14
C PRO A 107 -6.45 -14.67 17.24
N THR A 108 -5.49 -13.80 16.94
CA THR A 108 -4.27 -14.20 16.22
C THR A 108 -3.47 -15.14 17.14
N PRO A 109 -3.12 -16.37 16.71
CA PRO A 109 -2.26 -17.26 17.49
C PRO A 109 -0.92 -16.59 17.81
N GLU A 110 -0.41 -16.81 19.03
CA GLU A 110 0.90 -16.29 19.44
C GLU A 110 1.99 -16.77 18.49
N GLY A 111 2.90 -15.86 18.13
CA GLY A 111 4.00 -16.12 17.19
C GLY A 111 3.60 -16.18 15.72
N LEU A 112 2.30 -16.11 15.36
CA LEU A 112 1.87 -16.18 13.96
C LEU A 112 2.39 -15.02 13.12
N LEU A 113 2.41 -13.80 13.68
CA LEU A 113 2.93 -12.60 13.02
C LEU A 113 4.43 -12.66 12.72
N THR A 114 5.15 -13.52 13.43
CA THR A 114 6.59 -13.73 13.28
C THR A 114 6.93 -15.02 12.54
N SER A 115 5.94 -15.85 12.20
CA SER A 115 6.12 -17.07 11.45
C SER A 115 6.44 -16.75 9.98
N ALA A 116 7.41 -17.46 9.40
CA ALA A 116 7.80 -17.28 7.99
C ALA A 116 6.66 -17.53 6.99
N LEU A 117 5.66 -18.35 7.39
CA LEU A 117 4.47 -18.63 6.59
C LEU A 117 3.26 -17.76 7.01
N GLY A 118 3.28 -17.20 8.22
CA GLY A 118 2.14 -16.50 8.81
C GLY A 118 0.86 -17.34 8.73
N THR A 119 -0.24 -16.70 8.33
CA THR A 119 -1.56 -17.33 8.09
C THR A 119 -1.62 -18.13 6.77
N TYR A 120 -0.58 -18.05 5.93
CA TYR A 120 -0.64 -18.61 4.58
C TYR A 120 -0.17 -20.06 4.52
N THR A 121 -0.94 -20.88 3.79
CA THR A 121 -0.49 -22.19 3.33
C THR A 121 0.39 -22.05 2.07
N PHE A 122 1.06 -23.15 1.69
CA PHE A 122 1.93 -23.19 0.52
C PHE A 122 1.24 -22.71 -0.78
N ILE A 123 -0.04 -23.06 -0.97
CA ILE A 123 -0.78 -22.73 -2.19
C ILE A 123 -0.99 -21.22 -2.37
N PRO A 124 -1.56 -20.47 -1.41
CA PRO A 124 -1.61 -19.00 -1.47
C PRO A 124 -0.24 -18.34 -1.69
N LEU A 125 0.83 -18.87 -1.07
CA LEU A 125 2.18 -18.33 -1.25
C LEU A 125 2.69 -18.54 -2.67
N LEU A 126 2.42 -19.70 -3.28
CA LEU A 126 2.74 -19.94 -4.68
C LEU A 126 2.01 -18.96 -5.60
N PHE A 127 0.72 -18.71 -5.38
CA PHE A 127 -0.03 -17.73 -6.15
C PHE A 127 0.46 -16.30 -5.93
N LEU A 128 0.87 -15.95 -4.70
CA LEU A 128 1.46 -14.66 -4.40
C LEU A 128 2.80 -14.50 -5.15
N TRP A 129 3.65 -15.52 -5.13
CA TRP A 129 4.90 -15.54 -5.88
C TRP A 129 4.66 -15.44 -7.38
N LEU A 130 3.70 -16.20 -7.94
CA LEU A 130 3.33 -16.11 -9.36
C LEU A 130 2.81 -14.73 -9.75
N ASN A 131 2.06 -14.05 -8.87
CA ASN A 131 1.60 -12.69 -9.10
C ASN A 131 2.76 -11.67 -9.12
N TRP A 132 3.77 -11.84 -8.25
CA TRP A 132 4.84 -10.85 -8.07
C TRP A 132 6.12 -11.12 -8.90
N ALA A 133 6.47 -12.38 -9.17
CA ALA A 133 7.65 -12.72 -9.95
C ALA A 133 7.34 -12.67 -11.46
N PRO A 134 6.66 -13.65 -12.08
CA PRO A 134 6.32 -13.56 -13.50
C PRO A 134 5.17 -12.56 -13.77
N GLY A 135 4.23 -12.39 -12.82
CA GLY A 135 3.07 -11.52 -13.01
C GLY A 135 3.41 -10.03 -13.18
N VAL A 136 4.53 -9.56 -12.63
CA VAL A 136 5.01 -8.18 -12.85
C VAL A 136 5.33 -7.92 -14.31
N ALA A 137 5.91 -8.88 -15.03
CA ALA A 137 6.17 -8.73 -16.47
C ALA A 137 4.87 -8.70 -17.30
N ALA A 138 3.82 -9.38 -16.82
CA ALA A 138 2.52 -9.43 -17.47
C ALA A 138 1.62 -8.21 -17.15
N HIS A 139 1.98 -7.38 -16.17
CA HIS A 139 1.21 -6.20 -15.82
C HIS A 139 1.39 -5.10 -16.86
N ILE A 140 0.33 -4.86 -17.63
CA ILE A 140 0.33 -3.91 -18.75
C ILE A 140 0.78 -2.49 -18.38
N ARG A 141 0.58 -2.07 -17.12
CA ARG A 141 1.03 -0.76 -16.62
C ARG A 141 2.55 -0.59 -16.66
N TYR A 142 3.29 -1.66 -16.33
CA TYR A 142 4.75 -1.63 -16.36
C TYR A 142 5.25 -1.75 -17.79
N THR A 143 4.69 -2.69 -18.55
CA THR A 143 5.02 -2.89 -19.97
C THR A 143 4.76 -1.63 -20.79
N GLN A 144 3.66 -0.92 -20.56
CA GLN A 144 3.32 0.34 -21.24
C GLN A 144 4.39 1.41 -21.00
N ARG A 145 4.90 1.55 -19.78
CA ARG A 145 5.98 2.50 -19.46
C ARG A 145 7.32 2.08 -20.06
N MET A 146 7.61 0.78 -20.10
CA MET A 146 8.82 0.26 -20.73
C MET A 146 8.80 0.44 -22.25
N MET A 147 7.63 0.33 -22.89
CA MET A 147 7.45 0.58 -24.33
C MET A 147 7.46 2.07 -24.67
N ALA A 148 7.08 2.96 -23.74
CA ALA A 148 7.14 4.40 -23.92
C ALA A 148 8.56 4.97 -23.80
N ALA A 149 9.53 4.18 -23.33
CA ALA A 149 10.91 4.61 -23.23
C ALA A 149 11.58 4.70 -24.62
N LYS A 150 12.44 5.71 -24.79
CA LYS A 150 13.08 6.01 -26.08
C LYS A 150 14.01 4.90 -26.58
N ASN A 151 14.68 4.19 -25.66
CA ASN A 151 15.70 3.19 -25.94
C ASN A 151 15.56 2.00 -24.99
N ILE A 152 15.96 0.80 -25.44
CA ILE A 152 15.93 -0.40 -24.60
C ILE A 152 16.84 -0.28 -23.37
N ASP A 153 18.01 0.35 -23.51
CA ASP A 153 18.94 0.58 -22.39
C ASP A 153 18.32 1.47 -21.30
N LEU A 154 17.47 2.42 -21.70
CA LEU A 154 16.74 3.27 -20.75
C LEU A 154 15.68 2.45 -20.00
N SER A 155 14.92 1.61 -20.70
CA SER A 155 13.93 0.72 -20.09
C SER A 155 14.57 -0.23 -19.08
N LEU A 156 15.74 -0.78 -19.40
CA LEU A 156 16.48 -1.66 -18.50
C LEU A 156 17.01 -0.91 -17.27
N LYS A 157 17.55 0.30 -17.45
CA LYS A 157 17.98 1.15 -16.33
C LYS A 157 16.82 1.50 -15.40
N MET A 158 15.64 1.82 -15.94
CA MET A 158 14.43 2.06 -15.14
C MET A 158 14.11 0.86 -14.23
N TYR A 159 14.21 -0.35 -14.77
CA TYR A 159 13.95 -1.58 -14.01
C TYR A 159 15.00 -1.82 -12.92
N VAL A 160 16.28 -1.69 -13.24
CA VAL A 160 17.39 -1.88 -12.29
C VAL A 160 17.33 -0.87 -11.13
N ILE A 161 16.95 0.38 -11.40
CA ILE A 161 16.82 1.43 -10.37
C ILE A 161 15.55 1.22 -9.53
N ALA A 162 14.46 0.73 -10.11
CA ALA A 162 13.20 0.55 -9.39
C ALA A 162 13.30 -0.52 -8.29
N TRP A 163 14.04 -1.61 -8.50
CA TRP A 163 14.17 -2.71 -7.53
C TRP A 163 14.70 -2.31 -6.15
N PRO A 164 15.85 -1.63 -6.00
CA PRO A 164 16.34 -1.23 -4.69
C PRO A 164 15.40 -0.25 -3.98
N ILE A 165 14.74 0.65 -4.74
CA ILE A 165 13.75 1.58 -4.19
C ILE A 165 12.54 0.80 -3.66
N LEU A 166 12.00 -0.13 -4.44
CA LEU A 166 10.89 -0.98 -4.03
C LEU A 166 11.26 -1.84 -2.81
N PHE A 167 12.47 -2.38 -2.77
CA PHE A 167 12.95 -3.14 -1.63
C PHE A 167 12.91 -2.32 -0.34
N VAL A 168 13.41 -1.08 -0.35
CA VAL A 168 13.36 -0.17 0.79
C VAL A 168 11.91 0.16 1.18
N ILE A 169 11.05 0.48 0.20
CA ILE A 169 9.62 0.74 0.42
C ILE A 169 8.96 -0.44 1.13
N TYR A 170 9.11 -1.66 0.61
CA TYR A 170 8.48 -2.85 1.20
C TYR A 170 9.02 -3.18 2.59
N LEU A 171 10.32 -2.98 2.82
CA LEU A 171 10.94 -3.17 4.13
C LEU A 171 10.37 -2.20 5.17
N CYS A 172 10.36 -0.90 4.86
CA CYS A 172 9.81 0.13 5.75
C CYS A 172 8.30 -0.07 5.97
N MET A 173 7.59 -0.48 4.92
CA MET A 173 6.18 -0.80 4.98
C MET A 173 5.91 -1.99 5.92
N ALA A 174 6.72 -3.04 5.87
CA ALA A 174 6.61 -4.20 6.77
C ALA A 174 6.84 -3.81 8.24
N PHE A 175 7.87 -2.99 8.53
CA PHE A 175 8.11 -2.52 9.90
C PHE A 175 6.98 -1.64 10.41
N THR A 176 6.48 -0.72 9.59
CA THR A 176 5.37 0.15 9.98
C THR A 176 4.09 -0.66 10.18
N ALA A 177 3.85 -1.71 9.37
CA ALA A 177 2.72 -2.61 9.54
C ALA A 177 2.75 -3.33 10.89
N LEU A 178 3.92 -3.92 11.19
CA LEU A 178 4.11 -4.71 12.38
C LEU A 178 4.04 -3.83 13.64
N ALA A 179 4.69 -2.66 13.62
CA ALA A 179 4.59 -1.69 14.70
C ALA A 179 3.16 -1.17 14.85
N GLY A 180 2.46 -0.88 13.75
CA GLY A 180 1.05 -0.50 13.79
C GLY A 180 0.19 -1.56 14.48
N ARG A 181 0.48 -2.84 14.22
CA ARG A 181 -0.20 -3.97 14.86
C ARG A 181 0.13 -4.10 16.36
N VAL A 182 1.38 -3.83 16.76
CA VAL A 182 1.82 -3.80 18.16
C VAL A 182 1.16 -2.65 18.93
N PHE A 183 1.10 -1.46 18.35
CA PHE A 183 0.56 -0.27 19.01
C PHE A 183 -0.96 -0.15 18.93
N VAL A 184 -1.58 -0.81 17.95
CA VAL A 184 -3.04 -0.92 17.78
C VAL A 184 -3.43 -2.41 17.70
N PRO A 185 -3.49 -3.11 18.86
CA PRO A 185 -3.71 -4.55 18.89
C PRO A 185 -5.11 -4.99 18.46
N THR A 186 -6.10 -4.10 18.46
CA THR A 186 -7.44 -4.36 17.91
C THR A 186 -7.94 -3.08 17.26
N MET A 187 -8.48 -3.20 16.05
CA MET A 187 -9.07 -2.05 15.36
C MET A 187 -10.27 -1.50 16.13
N PRO A 188 -10.44 -0.16 16.21
CA PRO A 188 -11.67 0.44 16.72
C PRO A 188 -12.89 -0.05 15.94
N GLU A 189 -14.05 -0.13 16.62
CA GLU A 189 -15.30 -0.58 16.00
C GLU A 189 -15.65 0.27 14.76
N GLY A 190 -16.05 -0.40 13.68
CA GLY A 190 -16.38 0.26 12.41
C GLY A 190 -15.19 0.54 11.49
N MET A 191 -13.94 0.34 11.92
CA MET A 191 -12.75 0.49 11.07
C MET A 191 -12.17 -0.84 10.60
N SER A 192 -11.91 -0.94 9.30
CA SER A 192 -11.24 -2.12 8.72
C SER A 192 -9.72 -2.02 8.91
N VAL A 193 -9.02 -3.13 8.68
CA VAL A 193 -7.54 -3.20 8.70
C VAL A 193 -6.89 -2.18 7.74
N ASP A 194 -7.60 -1.75 6.70
CA ASP A 194 -7.12 -0.77 5.71
C ASP A 194 -6.85 0.62 6.36
N TYR A 195 -7.44 0.89 7.52
CA TYR A 195 -7.30 2.15 8.26
C TYR A 195 -6.03 2.20 9.13
N ILE A 196 -5.34 1.07 9.34
CA ILE A 196 -4.23 0.99 10.30
C ILE A 196 -3.13 2.01 10.02
N MET A 197 -2.75 2.13 8.76
CA MET A 197 -1.60 2.93 8.37
C MET A 197 -1.92 4.42 8.55
N PRO A 198 -3.02 4.96 7.98
CA PRO A 198 -3.44 6.33 8.31
C PRO A 198 -3.64 6.59 9.80
N LEU A 199 -4.19 5.63 10.55
CA LEU A 199 -4.45 5.79 11.99
C LEU A 199 -3.15 5.88 12.81
N VAL A 200 -2.14 5.09 12.46
CA VAL A 200 -0.79 5.20 13.04
C VAL A 200 -0.20 6.58 12.76
N PHE A 201 -0.29 7.06 11.53
CA PHE A 201 0.19 8.39 11.17
C PHE A 201 -0.58 9.51 11.88
N GLN A 202 -1.89 9.36 12.12
CA GLN A 202 -2.67 10.35 12.87
C GLN A 202 -2.34 10.36 14.36
N LYS A 203 -2.10 9.20 14.96
CA LYS A 203 -1.94 9.09 16.41
C LYS A 203 -0.51 9.41 16.89
N TYR A 204 0.50 9.10 16.08
CA TYR A 204 1.89 9.11 16.53
C TYR A 204 2.80 10.13 15.85
N PHE A 205 2.33 10.82 14.80
CA PHE A 205 3.14 11.79 14.06
C PHE A 205 2.61 13.22 14.22
N PRO A 206 3.49 14.23 14.04
CA PRO A 206 3.06 15.63 14.03
C PRO A 206 2.05 15.91 12.92
N PRO A 207 1.09 16.85 13.12
CA PRO A 207 0.01 17.12 12.17
C PRO A 207 0.47 17.41 10.73
N ILE A 208 1.64 18.04 10.56
CA ILE A 208 2.21 18.35 9.25
C ILE A 208 2.59 17.07 8.50
N VAL A 209 3.25 16.12 9.17
CA VAL A 209 3.68 14.86 8.57
C VAL A 209 2.47 13.99 8.28
N THR A 210 1.50 13.95 9.20
CA THR A 210 0.23 13.26 9.02
C THR A 210 -0.53 13.82 7.83
N GLY A 211 -0.71 15.14 7.74
CA GLY A 211 -1.40 15.79 6.63
C GLY A 211 -0.74 15.50 5.29
N LEU A 212 0.60 15.51 5.25
CA LEU A 212 1.36 15.17 4.05
C LEU A 212 1.21 13.70 3.66
N PHE A 213 1.26 12.78 4.63
CA PHE A 213 1.03 11.36 4.39
C PHE A 213 -0.39 11.10 3.87
N LEU A 214 -1.40 11.69 4.50
CA LEU A 214 -2.79 11.55 4.08
C LEU A 214 -2.99 12.13 2.68
N LEU A 215 -2.43 13.30 2.38
CA LEU A 215 -2.50 13.87 1.03
C LEU A 215 -1.93 12.90 -0.01
N VAL A 216 -0.75 12.34 0.24
CA VAL A 216 -0.10 11.41 -0.70
C VAL A 216 -0.86 10.09 -0.81
N PHE A 217 -1.34 9.54 0.31
CA PHE A 217 -2.11 8.29 0.35
C PHE A 217 -3.47 8.42 -0.32
N SER A 218 -4.09 9.61 -0.24
CA SER A 218 -5.36 9.91 -0.89
C SER A 218 -5.23 9.98 -2.41
N LEU A 219 -4.02 10.03 -2.95
CA LEU A 219 -3.85 10.10 -4.39
C LEU A 219 -4.04 8.71 -5.03
N PRO A 220 -4.82 8.63 -6.11
CA PRO A 220 -5.32 7.38 -6.67
C PRO A 220 -4.25 6.53 -7.35
N LEU A 221 -3.00 6.98 -7.45
CA LEU A 221 -1.89 6.19 -8.00
C LEU A 221 -1.11 5.43 -6.92
N CYS A 222 -1.51 5.55 -5.65
CA CYS A 222 -0.96 4.75 -4.58
C CYS A 222 -1.09 3.25 -4.92
N PRO A 223 0.01 2.45 -4.84
CA PRO A 223 -0.04 1.08 -5.31
C PRO A 223 -1.02 0.24 -4.47
N PRO A 224 -1.83 -0.63 -5.09
CA PRO A 224 -2.81 -1.47 -4.39
C PRO A 224 -2.17 -2.49 -3.44
N SER A 225 -0.83 -2.55 -3.37
CA SER A 225 -0.08 -3.33 -2.39
C SER A 225 -0.40 -2.92 -0.94
N ILE A 226 -0.83 -1.68 -0.71
CA ILE A 226 -1.17 -1.22 0.64
C ILE A 226 -2.55 -1.71 1.08
N VAL A 227 -3.53 -1.88 0.17
CA VAL A 227 -4.82 -2.50 0.54
C VAL A 227 -4.69 -4.01 0.73
N ARG A 228 -3.58 -4.60 0.29
CA ARG A 228 -3.18 -5.98 0.64
C ARG A 228 -2.52 -6.08 2.02
N PHE A 229 -2.43 -4.98 2.80
CA PHE A 229 -2.08 -5.02 4.23
C PHE A 229 -2.95 -5.95 5.05
N LYS A 230 -4.20 -6.17 4.61
CA LYS A 230 -5.12 -7.12 5.23
C LYS A 230 -4.43 -8.43 5.58
N TYR A 231 -3.52 -8.91 4.73
CA TYR A 231 -2.98 -10.24 4.88
C TYR A 231 -1.63 -10.33 5.62
N VAL A 232 -1.01 -9.19 5.98
CA VAL A 232 0.14 -9.17 6.90
C VAL A 232 -0.36 -9.08 8.35
N ILE A 233 -1.58 -8.59 8.54
CA ILE A 233 -2.19 -8.30 9.85
C ILE A 233 -3.26 -9.33 10.26
N GLN A 234 -3.86 -10.04 9.29
CA GLN A 234 -4.77 -11.17 9.53
C GLN A 234 -3.98 -12.45 9.80
#